data_AF-A0AA51L0S5-F1
#
_entry.id   AF-A0AA51L0S5-F1
#
_cell.length_a   1.000
_cell.length_b   1.000
_cell.length_c   1.000
_cell.angle_alpha   90.00
_cell.angle_beta   90.00
_cell.angle_gamma   90.00
#
_symmetry.space_group_name_H-M   'P 1'
#
loop_
_entity.id
_entity.type
_entity.pdbx_description
1 polymer ?
#
loop_
_entity_poly.entity_id
_entity_poly.type
_entity_poly.pdbx_seq_one_letter_code
_entity_poly.pdbx_strand_id
1 'polypeptide(L)'
;MFTLDKTKHFYSLSRTRQPQPGDIIEIKAFISHAAYTYGLQSIINYDPSVLQLVGKDGTPVTSGNAGDYFATDLAPIDTIKNNAGANTIEYTASFVGDVTKDPKDEGTVVTYYFKWINDKAISTTLTPSLKTVDIYGTLYQSKVESLELKIK
;
A
#
# COMPACT_ATOMS: atom_id res chain seq x y z
N MET A 1 28.28 -19.38 11.40
CA MET A 1 27.13 -18.55 11.82
C MET A 1 26.64 -17.86 10.56
N PHE A 2 25.49 -18.27 10.02
CA PHE A 2 25.03 -17.82 8.70
C PHE A 2 24.41 -16.43 8.81
N THR A 3 25.02 -15.46 8.14
CA THR A 3 24.48 -14.12 7.95
C THR A 3 23.39 -14.20 6.89
N LEU A 4 22.15 -13.92 7.26
CA LEU A 4 21.03 -13.82 6.33
C LEU A 4 21.01 -12.37 5.81
N ASP A 5 21.58 -12.12 4.64
CA ASP A 5 21.41 -10.83 3.97
C ASP A 5 20.08 -10.84 3.16
N LYS A 6 18.98 -10.53 3.85
CA LYS A 6 17.61 -10.33 3.29
C LYS A 6 17.23 -8.85 3.18
N THR A 7 18.21 -7.95 3.12
CA THR A 7 18.16 -6.65 3.81
C THR A 7 17.19 -5.56 3.33
N LYS A 8 16.26 -5.78 2.38
CA LYS A 8 15.24 -4.77 2.08
C LYS A 8 13.89 -5.39 1.74
N HIS A 9 12.88 -5.12 2.58
CA HIS A 9 11.49 -5.28 2.16
C HIS A 9 11.26 -4.42 0.92
N PHE A 10 10.89 -5.06 -0.17
CA PHE A 10 10.51 -4.34 -1.38
C PHE A 10 9.04 -4.01 -1.28
N TYR A 11 8.77 -2.72 -1.14
CA TYR A 11 7.45 -2.17 -1.30
C TYR A 11 7.34 -1.61 -2.71
N SER A 12 6.23 -1.84 -3.38
CA SER A 12 5.99 -1.27 -4.69
C SER A 12 4.53 -0.89 -4.85
N LEU A 13 4.31 0.14 -5.66
CA LEU A 13 3.00 0.48 -6.17
C LEU A 13 2.95 0.06 -7.64
N SER A 14 1.90 -0.64 -8.02
CA SER A 14 1.63 -0.98 -9.41
C SER A 14 0.24 -0.51 -9.82
N ARG A 15 0.11 -0.16 -11.10
CA ARG A 15 -1.19 0.13 -11.74
C ARG A 15 -1.50 -0.94 -12.77
N THR A 16 -2.78 -1.25 -12.96
CA THR A 16 -3.21 -2.26 -13.95
C THR A 16 -3.21 -1.75 -15.38
N ARG A 17 -3.42 -0.44 -15.59
CA ARG A 17 -3.41 0.20 -16.91
C ARG A 17 -3.04 1.67 -16.82
N GLN A 18 -2.70 2.27 -17.97
CA GLN A 18 -2.53 3.72 -18.08
C GLN A 18 -3.88 4.43 -17.98
N PRO A 19 -3.97 5.56 -17.26
CA PRO A 19 -5.22 6.30 -17.12
C PRO A 19 -5.61 7.07 -18.39
N GLN A 20 -6.91 7.26 -18.53
CA GLN A 20 -7.59 8.22 -19.42
C GLN A 20 -8.38 9.23 -18.56
N PRO A 21 -8.77 10.40 -19.10
CA PRO A 21 -9.60 11.35 -18.38
C PRO A 21 -10.89 10.68 -17.85
N GLY A 22 -11.13 10.80 -16.54
CA GLY A 22 -12.30 10.21 -15.87
C GLY A 22 -12.14 8.74 -15.44
N ASP A 23 -11.02 8.08 -15.73
CA ASP A 23 -10.78 6.70 -15.32
C ASP A 23 -10.74 6.52 -13.80
N ILE A 24 -11.17 5.34 -13.38
CA ILE A 24 -10.82 4.76 -12.08
C ILE A 24 -9.56 3.92 -12.26
N ILE A 25 -8.54 4.23 -11.48
CA ILE A 25 -7.21 3.65 -11.51
C ILE A 25 -7.05 2.75 -10.29
N GLU A 26 -6.84 1.46 -10.54
CA GLU A 26 -6.49 0.50 -9.49
C GLU A 26 -4.99 0.56 -9.21
N ILE A 27 -4.64 0.83 -7.95
CA ILE A 27 -3.28 0.87 -7.43
C ILE A 27 -3.13 -0.20 -6.37
N LYS A 28 -2.21 -1.14 -6.58
CA LYS A 28 -1.87 -2.17 -5.60
C LYS A 28 -0.56 -1.85 -4.91
N ALA A 29 -0.60 -1.86 -3.58
CA ALA A 29 0.58 -1.91 -2.75
C ALA A 29 0.99 -3.37 -2.52
N PHE A 30 2.21 -3.70 -2.91
CA PHE A 30 2.76 -5.04 -2.79
C PHE A 30 4.01 -5.02 -1.91
N ILE A 31 4.17 -6.04 -1.08
CA ILE A 31 5.37 -6.27 -0.28
C ILE A 31 6.00 -7.62 -0.68
N SER A 32 7.33 -7.69 -0.68
CA SER A 32 8.09 -8.95 -0.83
C SER A 32 9.36 -8.94 0.02
N HIS A 33 9.97 -10.12 0.16
CA HIS A 33 11.10 -10.39 1.06
C HIS A 33 10.78 -10.09 2.53
N ALA A 34 9.51 -10.21 2.90
CA ALA A 34 8.95 -9.82 4.18
C ALA A 34 8.78 -10.98 5.17
N ALA A 35 9.42 -12.14 4.93
CA ALA A 35 9.36 -13.27 5.85
C ALA A 35 9.60 -12.82 7.30
N TYR A 36 8.70 -13.26 8.19
CA TYR A 36 8.67 -12.91 9.61
C TYR A 36 8.32 -11.44 9.93
N THR A 37 7.85 -10.66 8.95
CA THR A 37 7.19 -9.38 9.22
C THR A 37 5.89 -9.65 9.96
N TYR A 38 5.79 -9.18 11.20
CA TYR A 38 4.56 -9.33 11.98
C TYR A 38 3.61 -8.15 11.80
N GLY A 39 4.11 -6.97 11.46
CA GLY A 39 3.29 -5.78 11.25
C GLY A 39 3.92 -4.74 10.34
N LEU A 40 3.07 -3.87 9.79
CA LEU A 40 3.49 -2.78 8.92
C LEU A 40 2.61 -1.53 9.06
N GLN A 41 3.17 -0.41 8.64
CA GLN A 41 2.50 0.85 8.36
C GLN A 41 2.94 1.34 6.98
N SER A 42 1.99 1.46 6.06
CA SER A 42 2.15 2.10 4.76
C SER A 42 1.44 3.45 4.73
N ILE A 43 2.10 4.46 4.19
CA ILE A 43 1.48 5.76 3.90
C ILE A 43 1.69 6.10 2.44
N ILE A 44 0.61 6.45 1.73
CA ILE A 44 0.65 6.97 0.37
C ILE A 44 0.25 8.43 0.38
N ASN A 45 1.12 9.28 -0.15
CA ASN A 45 0.81 10.68 -0.46
C ASN A 45 0.29 10.77 -1.90
N TYR A 46 -0.76 11.57 -2.11
CA TYR A 46 -1.36 11.81 -3.43
C TYR A 46 -1.78 13.27 -3.58
N ASP A 47 -2.03 13.71 -4.80
CA ASP A 47 -2.58 15.05 -5.08
C ASP A 47 -4.12 14.99 -5.15
N PRO A 48 -4.86 15.51 -4.15
CA PRO A 48 -6.32 15.49 -4.14
C PRO A 48 -6.95 16.43 -5.17
N SER A 49 -6.17 17.32 -5.78
CA SER A 49 -6.65 18.16 -6.89
C SER A 49 -6.65 17.41 -8.23
N VAL A 50 -5.99 16.26 -8.31
CA VAL A 50 -5.93 15.41 -9.51
C VAL A 50 -6.67 14.09 -9.30
N LEU A 51 -6.52 13.48 -8.12
CA LEU A 51 -7.06 12.17 -7.80
C LEU A 51 -8.04 12.23 -6.63
N GLN A 52 -9.12 11.46 -6.72
CA GLN A 52 -10.05 11.23 -5.62
C GLN A 52 -10.04 9.75 -5.24
N LEU A 53 -9.90 9.44 -3.94
CA LEU A 53 -10.08 8.07 -3.46
C LEU A 53 -11.54 7.64 -3.61
N VAL A 54 -11.77 6.52 -4.27
CA VAL A 54 -13.10 5.97 -4.55
C VAL A 54 -13.13 4.45 -4.30
N GLY A 55 -14.33 3.88 -4.26
CA GLY A 55 -14.55 2.45 -4.37
C GLY A 55 -14.36 1.96 -5.80
N LYS A 56 -14.40 0.64 -5.99
CA LYS A 56 -14.32 0.01 -7.33
C LYS A 56 -15.45 0.45 -8.26
N ASP A 57 -16.58 0.84 -7.68
CA ASP A 57 -17.77 1.38 -8.36
C ASP A 57 -17.67 2.88 -8.67
N GLY A 58 -16.63 3.57 -8.21
CA GLY A 58 -16.41 5.01 -8.39
C GLY A 58 -17.04 5.90 -7.33
N THR A 59 -17.71 5.31 -6.31
CA THR A 59 -18.28 6.07 -5.19
C THR A 59 -17.16 6.59 -4.30
N PRO A 60 -17.17 7.85 -3.83
CA PRO A 60 -16.16 8.36 -2.90
C PRO A 60 -16.10 7.54 -1.61
N VAL A 61 -14.88 7.25 -1.15
CA VAL A 61 -14.66 6.47 0.09
C VAL A 61 -13.60 7.13 0.98
N THR A 62 -13.62 6.75 2.25
CA THR A 62 -12.69 7.22 3.28
C THR A 62 -11.59 6.20 3.59
N SER A 63 -11.58 5.04 2.92
CA SER A 63 -10.59 3.97 3.11
C SER A 63 -10.39 3.15 1.84
N GLY A 64 -9.21 2.53 1.71
CA GLY A 64 -8.91 1.52 0.68
C GLY A 64 -9.46 0.14 1.04
N ASN A 65 -8.98 -0.90 0.34
CA ASN A 65 -9.37 -2.29 0.55
C ASN A 65 -8.16 -3.12 0.99
N ALA A 66 -8.29 -3.88 2.08
CA ALA A 66 -7.23 -4.77 2.55
C ALA A 66 -6.84 -5.79 1.47
N GLY A 67 -5.55 -6.10 1.38
CA GLY A 67 -5.01 -7.10 0.46
C GLY A 67 -4.97 -8.50 1.08
N ASP A 68 -4.32 -9.43 0.36
CA ASP A 68 -4.21 -10.84 0.74
C ASP A 68 -3.05 -11.14 1.70
N TYR A 69 -2.09 -10.22 1.88
CA TYR A 69 -0.95 -10.41 2.77
C TYR A 69 -1.43 -10.67 4.21
N PHE A 70 -2.34 -9.84 4.73
CA PHE A 70 -2.89 -10.04 6.08
C PHE A 70 -4.11 -10.97 6.13
N ALA A 71 -4.65 -11.40 5.00
CA ALA A 71 -5.77 -12.36 4.96
C ALA A 71 -5.26 -13.78 5.34
N THR A 72 -5.34 -14.12 6.62
CA THR A 72 -4.91 -15.41 7.21
C THR A 72 -5.66 -15.66 8.51
N ASP A 73 -5.56 -16.88 9.03
CA ASP A 73 -6.17 -17.33 10.29
C ASP A 73 -5.43 -16.81 11.54
N LEU A 74 -4.33 -16.06 11.37
CA LEU A 74 -3.54 -15.45 12.46
C LEU A 74 -4.21 -14.24 13.13
N ALA A 75 -5.52 -14.06 12.96
CA ALA A 75 -6.33 -12.98 13.50
C ALA A 75 -5.71 -11.59 13.26
N PRO A 76 -5.55 -11.16 12.00
CA PRO A 76 -4.99 -9.85 11.70
C PRO A 76 -5.84 -8.73 12.31
N ILE A 77 -5.18 -7.66 12.77
CA ILE A 77 -5.81 -6.37 13.04
C ILE A 77 -5.28 -5.39 12.02
N ASP A 78 -6.17 -4.70 11.34
CA ASP A 78 -5.78 -3.65 10.41
C ASP A 78 -6.68 -2.41 10.47
N THR A 79 -6.19 -1.32 9.88
CA THR A 79 -6.91 -0.06 9.78
C THR A 79 -6.44 0.67 8.53
N ILE A 80 -7.40 1.11 7.71
CA ILE A 80 -7.14 1.96 6.55
C ILE A 80 -7.80 3.31 6.77
N LYS A 81 -7.02 4.39 6.77
CA LYS A 81 -7.49 5.74 7.09
C LYS A 81 -7.10 6.72 5.99
N ASN A 82 -8.09 7.34 5.34
CA ASN A 82 -7.87 8.51 4.50
C ASN A 82 -7.78 9.77 5.38
N ASN A 83 -6.61 10.38 5.43
CA ASN A 83 -6.39 11.68 6.06
C ASN A 83 -6.45 12.76 4.97
N ALA A 84 -7.66 13.08 4.49
CA ALA A 84 -7.85 13.99 3.36
C ALA A 84 -7.22 15.39 3.58
N GLY A 85 -7.22 15.90 4.82
CA GLY A 85 -6.55 17.17 5.15
C GLY A 85 -5.02 17.12 5.12
N ALA A 86 -4.43 15.93 5.16
CA ALA A 86 -2.99 15.70 5.07
C ALA A 86 -2.58 15.12 3.71
N ASN A 87 -3.51 14.95 2.78
CA ASN A 87 -3.29 14.36 1.45
C ASN A 87 -2.64 12.95 1.50
N THR A 88 -3.00 12.18 2.53
CA THR A 88 -2.43 10.85 2.76
C THR A 88 -3.50 9.79 2.98
N ILE A 89 -3.16 8.56 2.58
CA ILE A 89 -3.86 7.36 3.00
C ILE A 89 -2.88 6.51 3.80
N GLU A 90 -3.26 6.16 5.02
CA GLU A 90 -2.49 5.33 5.92
C GLU A 90 -3.14 3.95 6.01
N TYR A 91 -2.33 2.90 5.88
CA TYR A 91 -2.70 1.53 6.19
C TYR A 91 -1.76 0.99 7.27
N THR A 92 -2.32 0.50 8.36
CA THR A 92 -1.57 -0.14 9.43
C THR A 92 -2.17 -1.51 9.67
N ALA A 93 -1.32 -2.54 9.77
CA ALA A 93 -1.76 -3.91 9.97
C ALA A 93 -0.73 -4.71 10.76
N SER A 94 -1.22 -5.68 11.54
CA SER A 94 -0.39 -6.61 12.30
C SER A 94 -1.09 -7.96 12.45
N PHE A 95 -0.32 -9.03 12.44
CA PHE A 95 -0.77 -10.32 12.93
C PHE A 95 -0.86 -10.29 14.46
N VAL A 96 -1.79 -11.07 15.02
CA VAL A 96 -1.91 -11.32 16.47
C VAL A 96 -1.38 -12.71 16.84
N GLY A 97 -1.42 -13.65 15.90
CA GLY A 97 -0.90 -15.00 16.05
C GLY A 97 0.60 -15.17 15.80
N ASP A 98 1.06 -16.41 15.93
CA ASP A 98 2.45 -16.80 15.69
C ASP A 98 2.75 -16.92 14.18
N VAL A 99 3.37 -15.88 13.62
CA VAL A 99 3.73 -15.79 12.19
C VAL A 99 4.78 -16.81 11.77
N THR A 100 5.44 -17.52 12.70
CA THR A 100 6.38 -18.59 12.33
C THR A 100 5.68 -19.84 11.82
N LYS A 101 4.38 -19.99 12.10
CA LYS A 101 3.55 -21.12 11.64
C LYS A 101 3.08 -20.99 10.19
N ASP A 102 2.97 -19.75 9.71
CA ASP A 102 2.57 -19.41 8.34
C ASP A 102 3.38 -18.18 7.87
N PRO A 103 4.71 -18.33 7.66
CA PRO A 103 5.55 -17.21 7.28
C PRO A 103 5.23 -16.80 5.85
N LYS A 104 4.51 -15.67 5.71
CA LYS A 104 4.34 -15.01 4.41
C LYS A 104 5.58 -14.19 4.08
N ASP A 105 6.08 -14.37 2.86
CA ASP A 105 7.21 -13.60 2.35
C ASP A 105 6.77 -12.45 1.44
N GLU A 106 5.62 -12.58 0.79
CA GLU A 106 5.11 -11.61 -0.16
C GLU A 106 3.58 -11.57 -0.23
N GLY A 107 3.03 -10.49 -0.79
CA GLY A 107 1.60 -10.35 -1.02
C GLY A 107 1.15 -8.91 -1.25
N THR A 108 -0.11 -8.77 -1.67
CA THR A 108 -0.79 -7.48 -1.73
C THR A 108 -1.13 -7.04 -0.31
N VAL A 109 -0.65 -5.87 0.06
CA VAL A 109 -0.90 -5.27 1.36
C VAL A 109 -2.25 -4.59 1.38
N VAL A 110 -2.54 -3.78 0.36
CA VAL A 110 -3.75 -2.95 0.26
C VAL A 110 -3.96 -2.52 -1.19
N THR A 111 -5.22 -2.43 -1.61
CA THR A 111 -5.62 -1.95 -2.93
C THR A 111 -6.40 -0.64 -2.80
N TYR A 112 -5.97 0.36 -3.57
CA TYR A 112 -6.62 1.68 -3.65
C TYR A 112 -7.21 1.87 -5.04
N TYR A 113 -8.37 2.53 -5.11
CA TYR A 113 -8.94 2.97 -6.37
C TYR A 113 -8.99 4.48 -6.38
N PHE A 114 -8.35 5.10 -7.37
CA PHE A 114 -8.35 6.55 -7.53
C PHE A 114 -9.08 6.93 -8.80
N LYS A 115 -10.08 7.80 -8.68
CA LYS A 115 -10.70 8.46 -9.83
C LYS A 115 -9.86 9.65 -10.24
N TRP A 116 -9.54 9.77 -11.52
CA TRP A 116 -8.94 10.98 -12.08
C TRP A 116 -10.01 12.06 -12.23
N ILE A 117 -9.90 13.15 -11.48
CA ILE A 117 -10.94 14.20 -11.39
C ILE A 117 -10.57 15.51 -12.08
N ASN A 118 -9.31 15.68 -12.50
CA ASN A 118 -8.83 16.91 -13.14
C ASN A 118 -8.51 16.68 -14.62
N ASP A 119 -9.41 17.10 -15.49
CA ASP A 119 -9.30 16.97 -16.94
C ASP A 119 -8.13 17.75 -17.58
N LYS A 120 -7.52 18.69 -16.84
CA LYS A 120 -6.36 19.46 -17.30
C LYS A 120 -5.03 18.85 -16.87
N ALA A 121 -5.02 18.03 -15.82
CA ALA A 121 -3.81 17.36 -15.38
C ALA A 121 -3.49 16.23 -16.36
N ILE A 122 -2.23 16.12 -16.77
CA ILE A 122 -1.73 15.02 -17.62
C ILE A 122 -0.85 14.04 -16.86
N SER A 123 -0.43 14.40 -15.65
CA SER A 123 0.42 13.57 -14.79
C SER A 123 0.22 13.88 -13.31
N THR A 124 0.47 12.88 -12.46
CA THR A 124 0.58 13.05 -11.01
C THR A 124 1.47 11.94 -10.44
N THR A 125 1.88 12.07 -9.19
CA THR A 125 2.81 11.14 -8.54
C THR A 125 2.23 10.65 -7.23
N LEU A 126 2.24 9.33 -7.04
CA LEU A 126 2.00 8.71 -5.75
C LEU A 126 3.34 8.50 -5.04
N THR A 127 3.46 8.99 -3.82
CA THR A 127 4.70 8.85 -3.03
C THR A 127 4.44 7.95 -1.82
N PRO A 128 4.80 6.66 -1.93
CA PRO A 128 4.68 5.69 -0.84
C PRO A 128 5.80 5.84 0.21
N SER A 129 5.49 5.42 1.42
CA SER A 129 6.47 5.11 2.46
C SER A 129 6.02 3.86 3.23
N LEU A 130 6.98 3.06 3.66
CA LEU A 130 6.72 1.82 4.38
C LEU A 130 7.59 1.75 5.63
N LYS A 131 6.95 1.39 6.74
CA LYS A 131 7.58 0.89 7.95
C LYS A 131 7.08 -0.51 8.23
N THR A 132 7.97 -1.40 8.65
CA THR A 132 7.63 -2.77 9.04
C THR A 132 8.36 -3.14 10.31
N VAL A 133 7.84 -4.15 10.99
CA VAL A 133 8.48 -4.74 12.16
C VAL A 133 8.48 -6.26 12.03
N ASP A 134 9.63 -6.88 12.27
CA ASP A 134 9.78 -8.34 12.28
C ASP A 134 9.58 -8.93 13.67
N ILE A 135 9.46 -10.26 13.76
CA ILE A 135 9.28 -10.98 15.04
C ILE A 135 10.40 -10.77 16.06
N TYR A 136 11.54 -10.24 15.63
CA TYR A 136 12.67 -9.94 16.51
C TYR A 136 12.61 -8.50 17.04
N GLY A 137 11.57 -7.74 16.70
CA GLY A 137 11.40 -6.34 17.07
C GLY A 137 12.21 -5.38 16.22
N THR A 138 12.77 -5.84 15.10
CA THR A 138 13.56 -4.99 14.21
C THR A 138 12.63 -4.14 13.36
N LEU A 139 12.77 -2.82 13.47
CA LEU A 139 12.07 -1.85 12.62
C LEU A 139 12.84 -1.65 11.32
N TYR A 140 12.16 -1.85 10.20
CA TYR A 140 12.68 -1.49 8.88
C TYR A 140 11.87 -0.34 8.32
N GLN A 141 12.58 0.65 7.77
CA GLN A 141 11.98 1.75 7.02
C GLN A 141 12.55 1.74 5.62
N SER A 142 11.71 1.47 4.64
CA SER A 142 12.13 1.40 3.23
C SER A 142 11.89 2.75 2.56
N LYS A 143 12.89 3.22 1.81
CA LYS A 143 12.67 4.23 0.77
C LYS A 143 11.99 3.53 -0.39
N VAL A 144 10.80 3.98 -0.74
CA VAL A 144 9.97 3.34 -1.77
C VAL A 144 9.98 4.23 -3.00
N GLU A 145 10.08 3.62 -4.18
CA GLU A 145 9.98 4.35 -5.43
C GLU A 145 8.57 4.94 -5.61
N SER A 146 8.53 6.21 -5.98
CA SER A 146 7.28 6.88 -6.33
C SER A 146 6.73 6.32 -7.63
N LEU A 147 5.40 6.21 -7.70
CA LEU A 147 4.71 5.80 -8.92
C LEU A 147 4.20 7.04 -9.65
N GLU A 148 4.77 7.30 -10.82
CA GLU A 148 4.28 8.33 -11.72
C GLU A 148 3.09 7.79 -12.54
N LEU A 149 1.97 8.52 -12.50
CA LEU A 149 0.79 8.29 -13.31
C LEU A 149 0.74 9.33 -14.42
N LYS A 150 0.53 8.90 -15.66
CA LYS A 150 0.46 9.76 -16.84
C LYS A 150 -0.73 9.37 -17.69
N ILE A 151 -1.58 10.34 -18.03
CA ILE A 151 -2.62 10.14 -19.03
C ILE A 151 -1.96 10.02 -20.41
N LYS A 152 -2.45 9.09 -21.23
CA LYS A 152 -2.06 8.94 -22.64
C LYS A 152 -2.82 9.91 -23.54
#